data_AF-E0S9T3-F1
#
_entry.id   AF-E0S9T3-F1
#
_cell.length_a   1.000
_cell.length_b   1.000
_cell.length_c   1.000
_cell.angle_alpha   90.00
_cell.angle_beta   90.00
_cell.angle_gamma   90.00
#
_symmetry.space_group_name_H-M   'P 1'
#
loop_
_entity.id
_entity.type
_entity.pdbx_description
1 polymer ?
#
loop_
_entity_poly.entity_id
_entity_poly.type
_entity_poly.pdbx_seq_one_letter_code
_entity_poly.pdbx_strand_id
1 'polypeptide(L)'
;MNMIMDILNQVMYAEECYFSNRVSREKLMEDIRRLRSEYEIGIMRDSGREGIKFKMALLFILRRVRHKIILEDRLMEMIDSEVAFVRGCVSSIISEPFGVKPVETMRPTQQEAETRCAKPRTRANFPMDTSQLLRSWLKENMDNPYPSDAEKAYLCQKTGLGPAQINNWFINARRRILPFMKGKRASFK
;
A
#
# COMPACT_ATOMS: atom_id res chain seq x y z
N MET A 1 -33.52 -6.40 -29.46
CA MET A 1 -32.37 -6.75 -28.59
C MET A 1 -32.17 -5.58 -27.65
N ASN A 2 -32.05 -5.81 -26.34
CA ASN A 2 -32.18 -4.77 -25.32
C ASN A 2 -30.88 -3.96 -25.19
N MET A 3 -30.77 -2.87 -25.95
CA MET A 3 -29.60 -1.96 -26.01
C MET A 3 -29.02 -1.57 -24.64
N ILE A 4 -29.86 -1.54 -23.59
CA ILE A 4 -29.46 -1.30 -22.20
C ILE A 4 -28.54 -2.42 -21.67
N MET A 5 -28.99 -3.66 -21.83
CA MET A 5 -28.24 -4.83 -21.37
C MET A 5 -26.92 -4.93 -22.14
N ASP A 6 -26.92 -4.55 -23.42
CA ASP A 6 -25.73 -4.55 -24.24
C ASP A 6 -24.68 -3.57 -23.71
N ILE A 7 -25.06 -2.33 -23.35
CA ILE A 7 -24.13 -1.35 -22.74
C ILE A 7 -23.60 -1.84 -21.39
N LEU A 8 -24.46 -2.36 -20.50
CA LEU A 8 -24.01 -2.88 -19.20
C LEU A 8 -23.04 -4.05 -19.36
N ASN A 9 -23.35 -4.97 -20.27
CA ASN A 9 -22.48 -6.10 -20.58
C ASN A 9 -21.15 -5.64 -21.17
N GLN A 10 -21.14 -4.63 -22.03
CA GLN A 10 -19.90 -4.06 -22.58
C GLN A 10 -19.02 -3.43 -21.49
N VAL A 11 -19.58 -2.65 -20.56
CA VAL A 11 -18.80 -2.06 -19.44
C VAL A 11 -18.25 -3.16 -18.53
N MET A 12 -19.07 -4.17 -18.21
CA MET A 12 -18.64 -5.31 -17.39
C MET A 12 -17.53 -6.12 -18.07
N TYR A 13 -17.67 -6.37 -19.38
CA TYR A 13 -16.68 -7.11 -20.15
C TYR A 13 -15.36 -6.33 -20.27
N ALA A 14 -15.42 -5.02 -20.50
CA ALA A 14 -14.24 -4.16 -20.52
C ALA A 14 -13.49 -4.18 -19.17
N GLU A 15 -14.23 -4.11 -18.06
CA GLU A 15 -13.67 -4.27 -16.72
C GLU A 15 -12.97 -5.62 -16.56
N GLU A 16 -13.65 -6.73 -16.88
CA GLU A 16 -13.13 -8.08 -16.71
C GLU A 16 -11.88 -8.31 -17.56
N CYS A 17 -11.88 -7.83 -18.80
CA CYS A 17 -10.73 -7.91 -19.70
C CYS A 17 -9.51 -7.16 -19.14
N TYR A 18 -9.71 -5.95 -18.60
CA TYR A 18 -8.62 -5.16 -18.04
C TYR A 18 -7.99 -5.87 -16.83
N PHE A 19 -8.80 -6.31 -15.86
CA PHE A 19 -8.28 -6.98 -14.67
C PHE A 19 -7.76 -8.41 -14.92
N SER A 20 -8.15 -9.02 -16.04
CA SER A 20 -7.55 -10.27 -16.52
C SER A 20 -6.27 -10.05 -17.34
N ASN A 21 -5.76 -8.81 -17.38
CA ASN A 21 -4.58 -8.39 -18.13
C ASN A 21 -4.67 -8.63 -19.65
N ARG A 22 -5.89 -8.70 -20.20
CA ARG A 22 -6.15 -8.93 -21.63
C ARG A 22 -6.12 -7.65 -22.47
N VAL A 23 -6.34 -6.50 -21.83
CA VAL A 23 -6.35 -5.17 -22.49
C VAL A 23 -5.62 -4.14 -21.62
N SER A 24 -5.07 -3.10 -22.25
CA SER A 24 -4.34 -2.04 -21.53
C SER A 24 -5.28 -1.02 -20.88
N ARG A 25 -4.73 -0.19 -19.97
CA ARG A 25 -5.47 0.89 -19.30
C ARG A 25 -5.97 1.92 -20.31
N GLU A 26 -5.17 2.22 -21.32
CA GLU A 26 -5.52 3.14 -22.41
C GLU A 26 -6.72 2.60 -23.18
N LYS A 27 -6.73 1.29 -23.47
CA LYS A 27 -7.84 0.64 -24.15
C LYS A 27 -9.12 0.64 -23.31
N LEU A 28 -9.03 0.34 -22.01
CA LEU A 28 -10.17 0.46 -21.09
C LEU A 28 -10.74 1.88 -21.08
N MET A 29 -9.88 2.91 -21.05
CA MET A 29 -10.30 4.30 -21.07
C MET A 29 -10.94 4.71 -22.41
N GLU A 30 -10.45 4.18 -23.53
CA GLU A 30 -11.08 4.35 -24.84
C GLU A 30 -12.48 3.73 -24.85
N ASP A 31 -12.62 2.50 -24.36
CA ASP A 31 -13.91 1.81 -24.32
C ASP A 31 -14.92 2.52 -23.39
N ILE A 32 -14.48 3.02 -22.22
CA ILE A 32 -15.33 3.83 -21.33
C ILE A 32 -15.79 5.13 -22.01
N ARG A 33 -14.90 5.81 -22.76
CA ARG A 33 -15.24 7.03 -23.51
C ARG A 33 -16.22 6.74 -24.64
N ARG A 34 -16.02 5.63 -25.37
CA ARG A 34 -16.94 5.19 -26.42
C ARG A 34 -18.33 4.91 -25.84
N LEU A 35 -18.40 4.16 -24.74
CA LEU A 35 -19.65 3.85 -24.03
C LEU A 35 -20.38 5.13 -23.55
N ARG A 36 -19.63 6.13 -23.10
CA ARG A 36 -20.20 7.45 -22.76
C ARG A 36 -20.81 8.12 -23.98
N SER A 37 -20.12 8.15 -25.12
CA SER A 37 -20.65 8.74 -26.36
C SER A 37 -21.90 7.99 -26.85
N GLU A 38 -21.89 6.66 -26.80
CA GLU A 38 -23.05 5.83 -27.15
C GLU A 38 -24.25 6.10 -26.23
N TYR A 39 -24.00 6.27 -24.93
CA TYR A 39 -25.02 6.68 -23.97
C TYR A 39 -25.56 8.09 -24.24
N GLU A 40 -24.69 9.05 -24.59
CA GLU A 40 -25.07 10.44 -24.88
C GLU A 40 -25.85 10.58 -26.19
N ILE A 41 -25.59 9.73 -27.20
CA ILE A 41 -26.26 9.73 -28.52
C ILE A 41 -27.60 8.97 -28.48
N GLY A 42 -27.75 7.97 -27.62
CA GLY A 42 -28.97 7.15 -27.52
C GLY A 42 -30.19 7.91 -26.96
N ILE A 43 -31.39 7.38 -27.24
CA ILE A 43 -32.72 7.85 -26.75
C ILE A 43 -32.85 7.79 -25.20
N MET A 44 -31.76 7.57 -24.46
CA MET A 44 -31.70 7.35 -23.01
C MET A 44 -31.63 8.65 -22.20
N ARG A 45 -32.26 9.72 -22.71
CA ARG A 45 -32.68 10.86 -21.86
C ARG A 45 -33.91 10.52 -21.01
N ASP A 46 -34.49 9.34 -21.21
CA ASP A 46 -35.66 8.88 -20.46
C ASP A 46 -35.42 9.02 -18.95
N SER A 47 -36.31 9.79 -18.34
CA SER A 47 -36.34 10.07 -16.90
C SER A 47 -37.30 9.14 -16.17
N GLY A 48 -37.84 8.13 -16.87
CA GLY A 48 -38.62 7.05 -16.32
C GLY A 48 -37.84 6.18 -15.32
N ARG A 49 -38.60 5.37 -14.58
CA ARG A 49 -38.09 4.51 -13.50
C ARG A 49 -36.99 3.55 -13.97
N GLU A 50 -37.10 3.04 -15.19
CA GLU A 50 -36.12 2.11 -15.76
C GLU A 50 -34.82 2.81 -16.16
N GLY A 51 -34.91 4.04 -16.70
CA GLY A 51 -33.75 4.90 -16.95
C GLY A 51 -32.98 5.26 -15.67
N ILE A 52 -33.68 5.49 -14.55
CA ILE A 52 -33.05 5.72 -13.25
C ILE A 52 -32.30 4.49 -12.75
N LYS A 53 -32.92 3.30 -12.82
CA LYS A 53 -32.26 2.04 -12.44
C LYS A 53 -30.99 1.80 -13.25
N PHE A 54 -31.04 2.06 -14.56
CA PHE A 54 -29.87 1.96 -15.43
C PHE A 54 -28.76 2.91 -15.04
N LYS A 55 -29.07 4.21 -14.85
CA LYS A 55 -28.07 5.23 -14.43
C LYS A 55 -27.41 4.83 -13.11
N MET A 56 -28.19 4.30 -12.17
CA MET A 56 -27.66 3.77 -10.91
C MET A 56 -26.74 2.57 -11.14
N ALA A 57 -27.16 1.57 -11.94
CA ALA A 57 -26.35 0.39 -12.24
C ALA A 57 -25.02 0.77 -12.91
N LEU A 58 -25.04 1.65 -13.91
CA LEU A 58 -23.85 2.16 -14.57
C LEU A 58 -22.92 2.88 -13.58
N LEU A 59 -23.48 3.73 -12.70
CA LEU A 59 -22.71 4.42 -11.66
C LEU A 59 -22.05 3.44 -10.69
N PHE A 60 -22.73 2.37 -10.28
CA PHE A 60 -22.16 1.34 -9.42
C PHE A 60 -20.99 0.61 -10.09
N ILE A 61 -21.16 0.22 -11.36
CA ILE A 61 -20.10 -0.47 -12.12
C ILE A 61 -18.89 0.46 -12.30
N LEU A 62 -19.09 1.71 -12.71
CA LEU A 62 -17.99 2.68 -12.85
C LEU A 62 -17.28 2.95 -11.52
N ARG A 63 -18.02 3.03 -10.40
CA ARG A 63 -17.42 3.15 -9.06
C ARG A 63 -16.60 1.92 -8.70
N ARG A 64 -17.08 0.72 -9.04
CA ARG A 64 -16.36 -0.54 -8.81
C ARG A 64 -15.06 -0.57 -9.60
N VAL A 65 -15.10 -0.30 -10.90
CA VAL A 65 -13.93 -0.20 -11.79
C VAL A 65 -12.90 0.76 -11.19
N ARG A 66 -13.34 1.96 -10.80
CA ARG A 66 -12.47 2.97 -10.17
C ARG A 66 -11.79 2.44 -8.90
N HIS A 67 -12.53 1.81 -7.99
CA HIS A 67 -11.94 1.28 -6.76
C HIS A 67 -10.91 0.19 -7.02
N LYS A 68 -11.16 -0.67 -8.02
CA LYS A 68 -10.20 -1.71 -8.39
C LYS A 68 -8.94 -1.14 -9.03
N ILE A 69 -9.05 -0.13 -9.91
CA ILE A 69 -7.87 0.56 -10.47
C ILE A 69 -7.04 1.21 -9.35
N ILE A 70 -7.70 1.89 -8.40
CA ILE A 70 -6.99 2.47 -7.24
C ILE A 70 -6.29 1.40 -6.41
N LEU A 71 -6.91 0.23 -6.25
CA LEU A 71 -6.30 -0.88 -5.52
C LEU A 71 -5.06 -1.42 -6.26
N GLU A 72 -5.16 -1.57 -7.58
CA GLU A 72 -4.06 -2.00 -8.46
C GLU A 72 -2.89 -1.01 -8.42
N ASP A 73 -3.15 0.29 -8.58
CA ASP A 73 -2.13 1.35 -8.49
C ASP A 73 -1.40 1.29 -7.12
N ARG A 74 -2.15 1.11 -6.02
CA ARG A 74 -1.56 0.95 -4.68
C ARG A 74 -0.76 -0.33 -4.49
N LEU A 75 -1.17 -1.41 -5.16
CA LEU A 75 -0.45 -2.67 -5.12
C LEU A 75 0.87 -2.55 -5.88
N MET A 76 0.86 -1.90 -7.05
CA MET A 76 2.09 -1.60 -7.80
C MET A 76 3.04 -0.74 -6.98
N GLU A 77 2.58 0.36 -6.37
CA GLU A 77 3.42 1.20 -5.50
C GLU A 77 4.07 0.39 -4.37
N MET A 78 3.32 -0.54 -3.76
CA MET A 78 3.84 -1.41 -2.72
C MET A 78 4.93 -2.35 -3.28
N ILE A 79 4.66 -3.00 -4.39
CA ILE A 79 5.62 -3.91 -5.04
C ILE A 79 6.88 -3.15 -5.45
N ASP A 80 6.75 -1.97 -6.05
CA ASP A 80 7.87 -1.13 -6.45
C ASP A 80 8.74 -0.72 -5.26
N SER A 81 8.11 -0.39 -4.13
CA SER A 81 8.86 -0.07 -2.90
C SER A 81 9.66 -1.27 -2.36
N GLU A 82 9.09 -2.49 -2.42
CA GLU A 82 9.79 -3.72 -2.02
C GLU A 82 10.91 -4.06 -3.02
N VAL A 83 10.67 -3.88 -4.32
CA VAL A 83 11.67 -4.07 -5.37
C VAL A 83 12.82 -3.08 -5.21
N ALA A 84 12.54 -1.81 -4.93
CA ALA A 84 13.57 -0.80 -4.67
C ALA A 84 14.40 -1.14 -3.43
N PHE A 85 13.75 -1.63 -2.37
CA PHE A 85 14.43 -2.11 -1.16
C PHE A 85 15.37 -3.29 -1.48
N VAL A 86 14.87 -4.32 -2.17
CA VAL A 86 15.68 -5.50 -2.55
C VAL A 86 16.83 -5.10 -3.47
N ARG A 87 16.61 -4.21 -4.45
CA ARG A 87 17.69 -3.66 -5.29
C ARG A 87 18.74 -2.95 -4.45
N GLY A 88 18.34 -2.18 -3.44
CA GLY A 88 19.27 -1.55 -2.49
C GLY A 88 20.13 -2.57 -1.76
N CYS A 89 19.53 -3.63 -1.21
CA CYS A 89 20.26 -4.72 -0.56
C CYS A 89 21.24 -5.42 -1.51
N VAL A 90 20.80 -5.75 -2.72
CA VAL A 90 21.63 -6.41 -3.74
C VAL A 90 22.79 -5.51 -4.17
N SER A 91 22.55 -4.21 -4.35
CA SER A 91 23.60 -3.24 -4.66
C SER A 91 24.65 -3.19 -3.55
N SER A 92 24.25 -3.21 -2.27
CA SER A 92 25.20 -3.26 -1.16
C SER A 92 26.05 -4.53 -1.13
N ILE A 93 25.51 -5.67 -1.58
CA ILE A 93 26.25 -6.94 -1.68
C ILE A 93 27.23 -6.92 -2.86
N ILE A 94 26.82 -6.37 -4.02
CA ILE A 94 27.67 -6.29 -5.21
C ILE A 94 28.77 -5.22 -5.05
N SER A 95 28.52 -4.19 -4.25
CA SER A 95 29.52 -3.15 -3.93
C SER A 95 30.54 -3.55 -2.86
N GLU A 96 30.41 -4.72 -2.21
CA GLU A 96 31.53 -5.30 -1.47
C GLU A 96 32.57 -5.80 -2.47
N PRO A 97 33.79 -5.22 -2.52
CA PRO A 97 34.82 -5.73 -3.39
C PRO A 97 35.18 -7.13 -2.89
N PHE A 98 35.08 -8.13 -3.78
CA PHE A 98 35.69 -9.43 -3.56
C PHE A 98 37.10 -9.21 -2.99
N GLY A 99 37.28 -9.66 -1.75
CA GLY A 99 38.45 -9.34 -0.95
C GLY A 99 39.73 -9.88 -1.57
N VAL A 100 40.49 -8.99 -2.19
CA VAL A 100 41.95 -9.08 -2.25
C VAL A 100 42.48 -7.81 -1.61
N LYS A 101 42.82 -7.89 -0.31
CA LYS A 101 43.50 -6.79 0.40
C LYS A 101 45.02 -6.97 0.26
N PRO A 102 45.77 -5.93 -0.16
CA PRO A 102 47.23 -5.95 -0.08
C PRO A 102 47.68 -5.98 1.38
N VAL A 103 48.72 -6.76 1.65
CA VAL A 103 49.36 -6.94 2.95
C VAL A 103 50.19 -5.68 3.27
N GLU A 104 49.84 -4.96 4.33
CA GLU A 104 50.73 -3.98 4.95
C GLU A 104 50.87 -4.20 6.47
N THR A 105 52.10 -3.96 6.91
CA THR A 105 52.78 -4.52 8.07
C THR A 105 52.39 -3.88 9.41
N MET A 106 52.14 -4.76 10.38
CA MET A 106 52.14 -4.64 11.85
C MET A 106 52.60 -3.33 12.54
N ARG A 107 51.79 -2.84 13.50
CA ARG A 107 52.16 -2.84 14.95
C ARG A 107 50.96 -2.55 15.90
N PRO A 108 50.99 -3.01 17.17
CA PRO A 108 49.81 -3.19 18.04
C PRO A 108 49.76 -2.28 19.28
N THR A 109 48.58 -2.03 19.86
CA THR A 109 48.35 -2.10 21.32
C THR A 109 46.85 -2.21 21.70
N GLN A 110 46.47 -3.40 22.18
CA GLN A 110 45.53 -3.80 23.25
C GLN A 110 44.43 -2.84 23.76
N GLN A 111 43.15 -3.22 23.64
CA GLN A 111 42.35 -3.87 24.72
C GLN A 111 40.91 -4.18 24.27
N GLU A 112 40.45 -5.37 24.67
CA GLU A 112 39.26 -6.11 24.25
C GLU A 112 37.99 -5.70 25.01
N ALA A 113 36.83 -5.77 24.34
CA ALA A 113 35.62 -6.40 24.87
C ALA A 113 34.62 -6.69 23.74
N GLU A 114 34.56 -7.96 23.36
CA GLU A 114 33.62 -8.61 22.46
C GLU A 114 32.15 -8.35 22.90
N THR A 115 31.12 -8.41 22.05
CA THR A 115 30.48 -9.70 21.72
C THR A 115 29.37 -9.53 20.67
N ARG A 116 29.63 -10.08 19.47
CA ARG A 116 28.77 -10.91 18.59
C ARG A 116 27.65 -10.27 17.74
N CYS A 117 27.94 -10.24 16.44
CA CYS A 117 27.35 -11.12 15.39
C CYS A 117 25.88 -11.56 15.58
N ALA A 118 25.00 -11.06 14.71
CA ALA A 118 23.73 -11.73 14.41
C ALA A 118 23.34 -11.54 12.93
N LYS A 119 23.30 -12.69 12.24
CA LYS A 119 22.87 -12.93 10.85
C LYS A 119 21.49 -12.27 10.58
N PRO A 120 21.19 -11.77 9.36
CA PRO A 120 19.88 -11.21 9.07
C PRO A 120 18.82 -12.31 9.09
N ARG A 121 17.96 -12.25 10.11
CA ARG A 121 16.83 -13.15 10.35
C ARG A 121 15.74 -12.90 9.32
N THR A 122 15.24 -13.98 8.72
CA THR A 122 13.98 -14.04 7.97
C THR A 122 12.84 -13.39 8.76
N ARG A 123 11.88 -12.78 8.04
CA ARG A 123 10.76 -11.95 8.54
C ARG A 123 10.15 -12.50 9.84
N ALA A 124 10.62 -11.99 10.97
CA ALA A 124 9.92 -12.09 12.24
C ALA A 124 9.01 -10.88 12.38
N ASN A 125 7.77 -11.10 12.84
CA ASN A 125 6.94 -10.02 13.35
C ASN A 125 7.77 -9.22 14.37
N PHE A 126 7.53 -7.91 14.48
CA PHE A 126 8.22 -7.10 15.50
C PHE A 126 8.10 -7.78 16.87
N PRO A 127 9.18 -7.83 17.67
CA PRO A 127 9.12 -8.36 19.02
C PRO A 127 7.89 -7.81 19.77
N MET A 128 7.28 -8.64 20.60
CA MET A 128 6.02 -8.29 21.27
C MET A 128 6.13 -6.94 22.00
N ASP A 129 7.27 -6.71 22.65
CA ASP A 129 7.60 -5.49 23.38
C ASP A 129 7.65 -4.26 22.46
N THR A 130 8.24 -4.39 21.27
CA THR A 130 8.28 -3.34 20.24
C THR A 130 6.88 -2.98 19.76
N SER A 131 6.05 -4.00 19.50
CA SER A 131 4.66 -3.81 19.08
C SER A 131 3.81 -3.17 20.18
N GLN A 132 4.06 -3.50 21.46
CA GLN A 132 3.34 -2.96 22.59
C GLN A 132 3.68 -1.48 22.80
N LEU A 133 4.95 -1.08 22.69
CA LEU A 133 5.37 0.31 22.79
C LEU A 133 4.69 1.19 21.73
N LEU A 134 4.73 0.77 20.46
CA LEU A 134 4.13 1.52 19.36
C LEU A 134 2.60 1.61 19.46
N ARG A 135 1.94 0.54 19.94
CA ARG A 135 0.49 0.54 20.23
C ARG A 135 0.13 1.45 21.39
N SER A 136 0.99 1.55 22.41
CA SER A 136 0.76 2.42 23.56
C SER A 136 0.84 3.89 23.14
N TRP A 137 1.88 4.26 22.39
CA TRP A 137 2.00 5.61 21.82
C TRP A 137 0.77 5.95 20.94
N LEU A 138 0.32 5.02 20.09
CA LEU A 138 -0.86 5.25 19.23
C LEU A 138 -2.15 5.43 20.04
N LYS A 139 -2.29 4.72 21.18
CA LYS A 139 -3.45 4.84 22.08
C LYS A 139 -3.46 6.20 22.78
N GLU A 140 -2.31 6.71 23.16
CA GLU A 140 -2.18 8.04 23.78
C GLU A 140 -2.43 9.16 22.76
N ASN A 141 -2.05 8.94 21.50
CA ASN A 141 -2.15 9.91 20.42
C ASN A 141 -3.28 9.61 19.41
N MET A 142 -4.41 9.06 19.87
CA MET A 142 -5.51 8.67 18.96
C MET A 142 -6.15 9.84 18.20
N ASP A 143 -6.10 11.05 18.77
CA ASP A 143 -6.68 12.26 18.18
C ASP A 143 -5.78 12.83 17.08
N ASN A 144 -4.46 12.79 17.28
CA ASN A 144 -3.45 13.13 16.28
C ASN A 144 -2.38 12.03 16.13
N PRO A 145 -2.67 10.94 15.38
CA PRO A 145 -1.82 9.75 15.31
C PRO A 145 -0.62 9.90 14.35
N TYR A 146 0.04 11.05 14.37
CA TYR A 146 1.17 11.40 13.52
C TYR A 146 2.35 11.81 14.41
N PRO A 147 3.33 10.92 14.64
CA PRO A 147 4.48 11.26 15.46
C PRO A 147 5.31 12.36 14.79
N SER A 148 5.67 13.38 15.56
CA SER A 148 6.66 14.38 15.18
C SER A 148 8.02 13.74 14.93
N ASP A 149 8.95 14.46 14.30
CA ASP A 149 10.28 13.91 14.03
C ASP A 149 11.07 13.59 15.30
N ALA A 150 10.85 14.35 16.38
CA ALA A 150 11.42 14.07 17.70
C ALA A 150 10.85 12.78 18.31
N GLU A 151 9.53 12.59 18.26
CA GLU A 151 8.89 11.37 18.75
C GLU A 151 9.26 10.16 17.90
N LYS A 152 9.38 10.33 16.59
CA LYS A 152 9.84 9.29 15.67
C LYS A 152 11.26 8.87 16.00
N ALA A 153 12.18 9.81 16.24
CA ALA A 153 13.55 9.50 16.64
C ALA A 153 13.59 8.75 17.99
N TYR A 154 12.77 9.16 18.96
CA TYR A 154 12.61 8.46 20.24
C TYR A 154 12.12 7.01 20.03
N LEU A 155 11.10 6.82 19.21
CA LEU A 155 10.55 5.50 18.91
C LEU A 155 11.58 4.62 18.19
N CYS A 156 12.34 5.16 17.24
CA CYS A 156 13.45 4.44 16.61
C CYS A 156 14.48 3.97 17.65
N GLN A 157 14.91 4.87 18.55
CA GLN A 157 15.89 4.55 19.58
C GLN A 157 15.39 3.45 20.53
N LYS A 158 14.13 3.52 20.97
CA LYS A 158 13.55 2.56 21.93
C LYS A 158 13.23 1.21 21.31
N THR A 159 12.89 1.19 20.02
CA THR A 159 12.50 -0.04 19.33
C THR A 159 13.65 -0.70 18.57
N GLY A 160 14.74 0.03 18.33
CA GLY A 160 15.82 -0.39 17.43
C GLY A 160 15.40 -0.39 15.95
N LEU A 161 14.23 0.16 15.62
CA LEU A 161 13.71 0.18 14.25
C LEU A 161 14.18 1.43 13.50
N GLY A 162 14.37 1.26 12.19
CA GLY A 162 14.67 2.37 11.31
C GLY A 162 13.47 3.33 11.15
N PRO A 163 13.72 4.61 10.84
CA PRO A 163 12.65 5.61 10.66
C PRO A 163 11.58 5.21 9.64
N ALA A 164 11.98 4.55 8.55
CA ALA A 164 11.06 4.02 7.55
C ALA A 164 10.15 2.92 8.10
N GLN A 165 10.66 2.03 8.94
CA GLN A 165 9.87 0.96 9.57
C GLN A 165 8.86 1.53 10.56
N ILE A 166 9.25 2.55 11.33
CA ILE A 166 8.35 3.29 12.21
C ILE A 166 7.24 3.98 11.41
N ASN A 167 7.58 4.68 10.33
CA ASN A 167 6.60 5.32 9.44
C ASN A 167 5.60 4.31 8.87
N ASN A 168 6.10 3.21 8.32
CA ASN A 168 5.29 2.16 7.73
C ASN A 168 4.37 1.49 8.76
N TRP A 169 4.87 1.29 9.98
CA TRP A 169 4.07 0.80 11.08
C TRP A 169 2.91 1.74 11.41
N PHE A 170 3.16 3.04 11.58
CA PHE A 170 2.10 4.01 11.91
C PHE A 170 1.08 4.20 10.79
N ILE A 171 1.50 4.17 9.52
CA ILE A 171 0.57 4.19 8.38
C ILE A 171 -0.38 2.99 8.44
N ASN A 172 0.15 1.80 8.69
CA ASN A 172 -0.65 0.57 8.77
C ASN A 172 -1.54 0.57 10.02
N ALA A 173 -1.00 0.95 11.17
CA ALA A 173 -1.70 0.98 12.44
C ALA A 173 -2.87 1.98 12.45
N ARG A 174 -2.73 3.16 11.84
CA ARG A 174 -3.84 4.10 11.65
C ARG A 174 -4.98 3.52 10.82
N ARG A 175 -4.68 2.65 9.84
CA ARG A 175 -5.69 2.05 8.95
C ARG A 175 -6.36 0.83 9.58
N ARG A 176 -5.62 0.02 10.33
CA ARG A 176 -6.09 -1.30 10.81
C ARG A 176 -6.35 -1.39 12.30
N ILE A 177 -5.78 -0.52 13.12
CA ILE A 177 -5.87 -0.62 14.58
C ILE A 177 -6.71 0.55 15.12
N LEU A 178 -6.43 1.76 14.66
CA LEU A 178 -7.10 2.97 15.14
C LEU A 178 -8.64 2.96 14.98
N PRO A 179 -9.24 2.47 13.86
CA PRO A 179 -10.70 2.43 13.73
C PRO A 179 -11.37 1.56 14.79
N PHE A 180 -10.76 0.42 15.13
CA PHE A 180 -11.27 -0.47 16.19
C PHE A 180 -11.08 0.13 17.59
N MET A 181 -9.97 0.86 17.81
CA MET A 181 -9.73 1.56 19.09
C MET A 181 -10.73 2.70 19.31
N LYS A 182 -11.04 3.49 18.27
CA LYS A 182 -12.07 4.54 18.34
C LYS A 182 -13.48 3.96 18.48
N GLY A 183 -13.78 2.85 17.79
CA GLY A 183 -15.05 2.13 17.94
C GLY A 183 -15.28 1.58 19.35
N LYS A 184 -14.25 1.03 20.00
CA LYS A 184 -14.34 0.58 21.40
C LYS A 184 -14.59 1.71 22.40
N ARG A 185 -14.15 2.94 22.10
CA ARG A 185 -14.41 4.12 22.94
C ARG A 185 -15.85 4.64 22.80
N ALA A 186 -16.51 4.37 21.68
CA ALA A 186 -17.90 4.77 21.43
C ALA A 186 -18.93 3.83 22.08
N SER A 187 -18.57 2.58 22.40
CA SER A 187 -19.47 1.61 23.07
C SER A 187 -19.55 1.75 24.61
N PHE A 188 -18.89 2.74 25.22
CA PHE A 188 -18.89 2.97 26.67
C PHE A 188 -19.44 4.35 27.06
N LYS A 189 -20.30 4.93 26.23
CA LYS A 189 -21.12 6.09 26.60
C LYS A 189 -22.59 5.72 26.53
#